data_AF-A0A965FTF3-F1
#
_entry.id   AF-A0A965FTF3-F1
#
_cell.length_a   1.000
_cell.length_b   1.000
_cell.length_c   1.000
_cell.angle_alpha   90.00
_cell.angle_beta   90.00
_cell.angle_gamma   90.00
#
_symmetry.space_group_name_H-M   'P 1'
#
loop_
_entity.id
_entity.type
_entity.pdbx_description
1 polymer ?
#
loop_
_entity_poly.entity_id
_entity_poly.type
_entity_poly.pdbx_seq_one_letter_code
_entity_poly.pdbx_strand_id
1 'polypeptide(L)'
;ARDGKRIKEALERALALDPAMHDAEFGVGMYRYYAGVAPALFRFLRLFLLLPGGDRAGGLAQLERAATQGVLVRGEAQYQIQVLYLWYEQKSAEALAMIRGLQQRYPHNPLFRQVEADVLDVYFHDHAASLHASEQLLALAQSRAVFRADIAERHARANIAKQQRALRR
;
A
#
# COMPACT_ATOMS: atom_id res chain seq x y z
N ALA A 1 17.61 -3.82 -12.94
CA ALA A 1 17.09 -2.85 -13.95
C ALA A 1 16.54 -3.54 -15.21
N ARG A 2 17.24 -4.51 -15.82
CA ARG A 2 16.79 -5.18 -17.05
C ARG A 2 15.47 -5.97 -16.88
N ASP A 3 15.28 -6.62 -15.73
CA ASP A 3 14.08 -7.45 -15.52
C ASP A 3 12.80 -6.63 -15.33
N GLY A 4 12.86 -5.47 -14.65
CA GLY A 4 11.70 -4.58 -14.51
C GLY A 4 11.20 -4.06 -15.86
N LYS A 5 12.11 -3.71 -16.78
CA LYS A 5 11.76 -3.32 -18.15
C LYS A 5 11.10 -4.49 -18.92
N ARG A 6 11.66 -5.70 -18.83
CA ARG A 6 11.10 -6.89 -19.48
C ARG A 6 9.71 -7.25 -18.96
N ILE A 7 9.49 -7.16 -17.65
CA ILE A 7 8.18 -7.38 -17.02
C ILE A 7 7.17 -6.36 -17.54
N LYS A 8 7.54 -5.06 -17.56
CA LYS A 8 6.69 -4.01 -18.11
C LYS A 8 6.31 -4.30 -19.57
N GLU A 9 7.29 -4.62 -20.43
CA GLU A 9 7.04 -4.93 -21.85
C GLU A 9 6.15 -6.18 -22.04
N ALA A 10 6.27 -7.17 -21.16
CA ALA A 10 5.38 -8.33 -21.17
C ALA A 10 3.93 -7.96 -20.78
N LEU A 11 3.76 -7.13 -19.75
CA LEU A 11 2.44 -6.66 -19.30
C LEU A 11 1.79 -5.69 -20.31
N GLU A 12 2.57 -4.82 -20.96
CA GLU A 12 2.08 -3.96 -22.04
C GLU A 12 1.64 -4.79 -23.25
N ARG A 13 2.35 -5.87 -23.57
CA ARG A 13 1.89 -6.83 -24.59
C ARG A 13 0.60 -7.55 -24.17
N ALA A 14 0.47 -7.92 -22.90
CA ALA A 14 -0.77 -8.53 -22.40
C ALA A 14 -1.96 -7.57 -22.56
N LEU A 15 -1.80 -6.29 -22.20
CA LEU A 15 -2.84 -5.27 -22.41
C LEU A 15 -3.14 -4.98 -23.89
N ALA A 16 -2.15 -5.13 -24.77
CA ALA A 16 -2.37 -5.00 -26.22
C ALA A 16 -3.19 -6.16 -26.79
N LEU A 17 -3.06 -7.36 -26.21
CA LEU A 17 -3.84 -8.55 -26.58
C LEU A 17 -5.24 -8.52 -25.96
N ASP A 18 -5.33 -8.09 -24.70
CA ASP A 18 -6.58 -7.96 -23.94
C ASP A 18 -6.58 -6.65 -23.13
N PRO A 19 -7.20 -5.58 -23.66
CA PRO A 19 -7.30 -4.30 -22.96
C PRO A 19 -8.12 -4.36 -21.66
N ALA A 20 -8.93 -5.40 -21.45
CA ALA A 20 -9.72 -5.59 -20.24
C ALA A 20 -8.97 -6.36 -19.13
N MET A 21 -7.73 -6.78 -19.37
CA MET A 21 -6.87 -7.43 -18.39
C MET A 21 -6.32 -6.42 -17.36
N HIS A 22 -7.22 -5.85 -16.55
CA HIS A 22 -6.90 -4.81 -15.57
C HIS A 22 -5.87 -5.25 -14.51
N ASP A 23 -5.70 -6.56 -14.29
CA ASP A 23 -4.62 -7.07 -13.44
C ASP A 23 -3.22 -6.71 -13.98
N ALA A 24 -3.05 -6.61 -15.30
CA ALA A 24 -1.79 -6.18 -15.92
C ALA A 24 -1.50 -4.69 -15.71
N GLU A 25 -2.53 -3.87 -15.53
CA GLU A 25 -2.39 -2.44 -15.26
C GLU A 25 -1.70 -2.19 -13.92
N PHE A 26 -1.79 -3.11 -12.96
CA PHE A 26 -1.08 -2.99 -11.68
C PHE A 26 0.44 -2.89 -11.89
N GLY A 27 1.04 -3.85 -12.59
CA GLY A 27 2.49 -3.87 -12.79
C GLY A 27 3.00 -2.76 -13.71
N VAL A 28 2.22 -2.40 -14.75
CA VAL A 28 2.58 -1.27 -15.63
C VAL A 28 2.46 0.06 -14.88
N GLY A 29 1.37 0.24 -14.11
CA GLY A 29 1.10 1.43 -13.32
C GLY A 29 2.17 1.66 -12.25
N MET A 30 2.57 0.61 -11.55
CA MET A 30 3.70 0.63 -10.60
C MET A 30 4.98 1.15 -11.25
N TYR A 31 5.37 0.57 -12.39
CA TYR A 31 6.56 1.00 -13.10
C TYR A 31 6.48 2.48 -13.49
N ARG A 32 5.37 2.91 -14.09
CA ARG A 32 5.18 4.29 -14.55
C ARG A 32 5.21 5.28 -13.40
N TYR A 33 4.53 4.96 -12.29
CA TYR A 33 4.47 5.80 -11.10
C TYR A 33 5.86 6.01 -10.50
N TYR A 34 6.59 4.94 -10.18
CA TYR A 34 7.91 5.06 -9.56
C TYR A 34 8.96 5.67 -10.48
N ALA A 35 8.89 5.41 -11.79
CA ALA A 35 9.72 6.12 -12.76
C ALA A 35 9.41 7.62 -12.82
N GLY A 36 8.20 8.03 -12.45
CA GLY A 36 7.73 9.43 -12.45
C GLY A 36 8.09 10.16 -11.16
N VAL A 37 8.10 9.45 -10.02
CA VAL A 37 8.44 10.00 -8.70
C VAL A 37 9.95 9.95 -8.39
N ALA A 38 10.75 9.25 -9.20
CA ALA A 38 12.20 9.16 -9.03
C ALA A 38 12.86 10.55 -8.83
N PRO A 39 13.75 10.71 -7.81
CA PRO A 39 14.34 12.00 -7.46
C PRO A 39 15.01 12.70 -8.64
N ALA A 40 15.09 14.05 -8.55
CA ALA A 40 15.73 14.91 -9.54
C ALA A 40 17.15 14.45 -9.94
N LEU A 41 17.91 13.89 -8.99
CA LEU A 41 19.26 13.39 -9.21
C LEU A 41 19.31 12.18 -10.17
N PHE A 42 18.25 11.37 -10.22
CA PHE A 42 18.12 10.24 -11.16
C PHE A 42 17.59 10.67 -12.54
N ARG A 43 17.02 11.88 -12.70
CA ARG A 43 16.67 12.42 -14.03
C ARG A 43 17.90 12.58 -14.92
N PHE A 44 19.06 12.90 -14.35
CA PHE A 44 20.31 13.04 -15.09
C PHE A 44 20.79 11.69 -15.67
N LEU A 45 20.70 10.61 -14.88
CA LEU A 45 20.96 9.25 -15.36
C LEU A 45 19.97 8.79 -16.42
N ARG A 46 18.71 9.24 -16.34
CA ARG A 46 17.65 8.90 -17.32
C ARG A 46 18.00 9.39 -18.73
N LEU A 47 18.57 10.59 -18.83
CA LEU A 47 19.02 11.18 -20.09
C LEU A 47 20.21 10.40 -20.69
N PHE A 48 21.13 9.95 -19.83
CA PHE A 48 22.28 9.13 -20.23
C PHE A 48 21.91 7.71 -20.66
N LEU A 49 20.79 7.17 -20.16
CA LEU A 49 20.35 5.78 -20.41
C LEU A 49 19.14 5.66 -21.36
N LEU A 50 18.70 6.75 -22.01
CA LEU A 50 17.54 6.79 -22.93
C LEU A 50 16.27 6.17 -22.34
N LEU A 51 16.07 6.31 -21.02
CA LEU A 51 14.90 5.76 -20.35
C LEU A 51 13.70 6.72 -20.50
N PRO A 52 12.51 6.24 -20.90
CA PRO A 52 11.34 7.10 -21.02
C PRO A 52 10.99 7.72 -19.66
N GLY A 53 10.47 8.96 -19.69
CA GLY A 53 10.02 9.58 -18.46
C GLY A 53 8.85 8.84 -17.84
N GLY A 54 8.86 8.67 -16.52
CA GLY A 54 7.71 8.09 -15.85
C GLY A 54 6.54 9.08 -15.81
N ASP A 55 5.35 8.51 -15.88
CA ASP A 55 4.08 9.22 -15.81
C ASP A 55 3.44 8.88 -14.47
N ARG A 56 3.61 9.80 -13.50
CA ARG A 56 3.08 9.63 -12.14
C ARG A 56 1.55 9.53 -12.17
N ALA A 57 0.89 10.46 -12.86
CA ALA A 57 -0.56 10.55 -12.89
C ALA A 57 -1.18 9.35 -13.63
N GLY A 58 -0.67 9.00 -14.81
CA GLY A 58 -1.14 7.84 -15.56
C GLY A 58 -0.82 6.52 -14.88
N GLY A 59 0.32 6.44 -14.19
CA GLY A 59 0.67 5.29 -13.35
C GLY A 59 -0.34 5.10 -12.21
N LEU A 60 -0.68 6.17 -11.50
CA LEU A 60 -1.70 6.12 -10.43
C LEU A 60 -3.08 5.74 -10.97
N ALA A 61 -3.50 6.32 -12.11
CA ALA A 61 -4.78 6.00 -12.73
C ALA A 61 -4.87 4.52 -13.16
N GLN A 62 -3.76 3.93 -13.62
CA GLN A 62 -3.67 2.48 -13.90
C GLN A 62 -3.83 1.64 -12.63
N LEU A 63 -3.20 2.05 -11.53
CA LEU A 63 -3.35 1.37 -10.24
C LEU A 63 -4.79 1.44 -9.74
N GLU A 64 -5.46 2.60 -9.88
CA GLU A 64 -6.86 2.78 -9.47
C GLU A 64 -7.81 1.88 -10.27
N ARG A 65 -7.57 1.70 -11.58
CA ARG A 65 -8.31 0.71 -12.38
C ARG A 65 -8.03 -0.72 -11.93
N ALA A 66 -6.78 -1.09 -11.67
CA ALA A 66 -6.47 -2.41 -11.11
C ALA A 66 -7.13 -2.63 -9.73
N ALA A 67 -7.21 -1.59 -8.90
CA ALA A 67 -7.84 -1.62 -7.57
C ALA A 67 -9.38 -1.67 -7.59
N THR A 68 -10.01 -1.42 -8.74
CA THR A 68 -11.48 -1.42 -8.89
C THR A 68 -11.98 -2.53 -9.82
N GLN A 69 -11.27 -2.77 -10.92
CA GLN A 69 -11.64 -3.67 -12.01
C GLN A 69 -10.75 -4.92 -12.12
N GLY A 70 -9.60 -4.96 -11.42
CA GLY A 70 -8.76 -6.15 -11.35
C GLY A 70 -9.48 -7.31 -10.67
N VAL A 71 -9.20 -8.54 -11.12
CA VAL A 71 -9.79 -9.76 -10.57
C VAL A 71 -8.91 -10.30 -9.45
N LEU A 72 -7.61 -10.43 -9.72
CA LEU A 72 -6.65 -11.04 -8.80
C LEU A 72 -5.96 -9.99 -7.92
N VAL A 73 -5.53 -8.88 -8.52
CA VAL A 73 -4.65 -7.92 -7.84
C VAL A 73 -5.39 -6.82 -7.10
N ARG A 74 -6.71 -6.89 -7.01
CA ARG A 74 -7.54 -5.79 -6.48
C ARG A 74 -7.13 -5.37 -5.07
N GLY A 75 -6.95 -6.33 -4.16
CA GLY A 75 -6.52 -6.06 -2.79
C GLY A 75 -5.07 -5.55 -2.72
N GLU A 76 -4.18 -6.12 -3.54
CA GLU A 76 -2.78 -5.71 -3.62
C GLU A 76 -2.64 -4.28 -4.17
N ALA A 77 -3.41 -3.93 -5.21
CA ALA A 77 -3.44 -2.61 -5.79
C ALA A 77 -3.94 -1.57 -4.78
N GLN A 78 -4.99 -1.87 -4.01
CA GLN A 78 -5.45 -1.02 -2.92
C GLN A 78 -4.37 -0.85 -1.85
N TYR A 79 -3.74 -1.94 -1.41
CA TYR A 79 -2.67 -1.88 -0.42
C TYR A 79 -1.51 -1.00 -0.90
N GLN A 80 -1.14 -1.14 -2.16
CA GLN A 80 -0.06 -0.38 -2.75
C GLN A 80 -0.40 1.10 -2.96
N ILE A 81 -1.61 1.44 -3.41
CA ILE A 81 -2.08 2.83 -3.54
C ILE A 81 -2.05 3.52 -2.16
N GLN A 82 -2.46 2.83 -1.10
CA GLN A 82 -2.40 3.36 0.27
C GLN A 82 -0.97 3.80 0.63
N VAL A 83 0.06 3.01 0.30
CA VAL A 83 1.46 3.40 0.52
C VAL A 83 1.83 4.63 -0.31
N LEU A 84 1.41 4.68 -1.58
CA LEU A 84 1.67 5.83 -2.44
C LEU A 84 1.02 7.12 -1.90
N TYR A 85 -0.21 7.00 -1.40
CA TYR A 85 -0.95 8.09 -0.81
C TYR A 85 -0.25 8.68 0.42
N LEU A 86 0.29 7.82 1.29
CA LEU A 86 1.03 8.26 2.47
C LEU A 86 2.38 8.89 2.13
N TRP A 87 3.17 8.25 1.27
CA TRP A 87 4.59 8.59 1.10
C TRP A 87 4.82 9.69 0.08
N TYR A 88 3.93 9.83 -0.90
CA TYR A 88 4.16 10.68 -2.06
C TYR A 88 3.02 11.67 -2.34
N GLU A 89 1.76 11.28 -2.11
CA GLU A 89 0.60 12.15 -2.43
C GLU A 89 0.10 12.99 -1.24
N GLN A 90 0.58 12.74 -0.02
CA GLN A 90 0.10 13.40 1.22
C GLN A 90 -1.42 13.22 1.46
N LYS A 91 -1.97 12.08 1.04
CA LYS A 91 -3.39 11.72 1.12
C LYS A 91 -3.67 10.75 2.27
N SER A 92 -3.32 11.15 3.49
CA SER A 92 -3.38 10.27 4.66
C SER A 92 -4.81 9.81 5.02
N ALA A 93 -5.82 10.66 4.78
CA ALA A 93 -7.22 10.33 5.03
C ALA A 93 -7.73 9.25 4.08
N GLU A 94 -7.41 9.37 2.79
CA GLU A 94 -7.77 8.39 1.77
C GLU A 94 -7.00 7.08 1.97
N ALA A 95 -5.72 7.16 2.36
CA ALA A 95 -4.93 5.99 2.75
C ALA A 95 -5.58 5.22 3.92
N LEU A 96 -6.04 5.94 4.96
CA LEU A 96 -6.74 5.36 6.10
C LEU A 96 -8.10 4.75 5.72
N ALA A 97 -8.85 5.42 4.84
CA ALA A 97 -10.11 4.86 4.33
C ALA A 97 -9.86 3.56 3.53
N MET A 98 -8.80 3.54 2.72
CA MET A 98 -8.44 2.39 1.91
C MET A 98 -8.03 1.18 2.77
N ILE A 99 -7.23 1.39 3.82
CA ILE A 99 -6.83 0.29 4.71
C ILE A 99 -8.03 -0.27 5.49
N ARG A 100 -8.98 0.57 5.90
CA ARG A 100 -10.23 0.13 6.54
C ARG A 100 -11.10 -0.69 5.60
N GLY A 101 -11.17 -0.32 4.32
CA GLY A 101 -11.82 -1.13 3.29
C GLY A 101 -11.17 -2.50 3.11
N LEU A 102 -9.83 -2.56 3.14
CA LEU A 102 -9.09 -3.83 3.10
C LEU A 102 -9.34 -4.69 4.34
N GLN A 103 -9.46 -4.11 5.52
CA GLN A 103 -9.83 -4.87 6.73
C GLN A 103 -11.21 -5.52 6.59
N GLN A 104 -12.20 -4.80 6.05
CA GLN A 104 -13.54 -5.35 5.84
C GLN A 104 -13.54 -6.50 4.83
N ARG A 105 -12.75 -6.37 3.76
CA ARG A 105 -12.64 -7.40 2.72
C ARG A 105 -11.82 -8.62 3.15
N TYR A 106 -10.84 -8.42 4.01
CA TYR A 106 -9.90 -9.45 4.45
C TYR A 106 -9.78 -9.46 5.99
N PRO A 107 -10.87 -9.79 6.71
CA PRO A 107 -10.96 -9.61 8.16
C PRO A 107 -9.96 -10.47 8.95
N HIS A 108 -9.50 -11.58 8.37
CA HIS A 108 -8.52 -12.48 8.99
C HIS A 108 -7.07 -12.05 8.76
N ASN A 109 -6.80 -11.03 7.94
CA ASN A 109 -5.44 -10.53 7.72
C ASN A 109 -5.06 -9.50 8.80
N PRO A 110 -4.13 -9.83 9.72
CA PRO A 110 -3.77 -8.91 10.80
C PRO A 110 -3.04 -7.66 10.31
N LEU A 111 -2.41 -7.72 9.13
CA LEU A 111 -1.60 -6.62 8.58
C LEU A 111 -2.41 -5.33 8.46
N PHE A 112 -3.65 -5.41 8.00
CA PHE A 112 -4.44 -4.20 7.73
C PHE A 112 -4.85 -3.46 9.01
N ARG A 113 -5.01 -4.17 10.13
CA ARG A 113 -5.20 -3.56 11.45
C ARG A 113 -3.90 -2.95 11.99
N GLN A 114 -2.76 -3.61 11.76
CA GLN A 114 -1.44 -3.07 12.12
C GLN A 114 -1.17 -1.75 11.38
N VAL A 115 -1.39 -1.75 10.06
CA VAL A 115 -1.19 -0.56 9.22
C VAL A 115 -2.16 0.56 9.61
N GLU A 116 -3.41 0.27 9.99
CA GLU A 116 -4.30 1.30 10.54
C GLU A 116 -3.72 1.95 11.80
N ALA A 117 -3.25 1.13 12.76
CA ALA A 117 -2.65 1.66 13.99
C ALA A 117 -1.41 2.51 13.72
N ASP A 118 -0.56 2.08 12.78
CA ASP A 118 0.63 2.82 12.36
C ASP A 118 0.26 4.14 11.67
N VAL A 119 -0.77 4.14 10.81
CA VAL A 119 -1.24 5.35 10.13
C VAL A 119 -1.77 6.38 11.13
N LEU A 120 -2.60 5.94 12.07
CA LEU A 120 -3.18 6.80 13.12
C LEU A 120 -2.10 7.45 13.99
N ASP A 121 -1.04 6.71 14.32
CA ASP A 121 0.08 7.23 15.09
C ASP A 121 0.97 8.18 14.28
N VAL A 122 1.48 7.71 13.14
CA VAL A 122 2.54 8.41 12.40
C VAL A 122 2.02 9.62 11.64
N TYR A 123 0.82 9.54 11.06
CA TYR A 123 0.30 10.58 10.16
C TYR A 123 -0.80 11.43 10.78
N PHE A 124 -1.54 10.90 11.75
CA PHE A 124 -2.59 11.65 12.45
C PHE A 124 -2.18 12.09 13.86
N HIS A 125 -1.07 11.55 14.38
CA HIS A 125 -0.64 11.78 15.77
C HIS A 125 -1.73 11.47 16.80
N ASP A 126 -2.64 10.56 16.46
CA ASP A 126 -3.74 10.13 17.29
C ASP A 126 -3.34 8.85 18.03
N HIS A 127 -2.58 9.02 19.11
CA HIS A 127 -2.09 7.93 19.94
C HIS A 127 -3.23 7.13 20.59
N ALA A 128 -4.36 7.77 20.89
CA ALA A 128 -5.53 7.11 21.47
C ALA A 128 -6.21 6.18 20.45
N ALA A 129 -6.40 6.64 19.22
CA ALA A 129 -6.95 5.82 18.15
C ALA A 129 -5.99 4.68 17.75
N SER A 130 -4.68 4.95 17.68
CA SER A 130 -3.66 3.92 17.42
C SER A 130 -3.65 2.83 18.50
N LEU A 131 -3.77 3.24 19.78
CA LEU A 131 -3.92 2.32 20.91
C LEU A 131 -5.16 1.45 20.74
N HIS A 132 -6.32 2.07 20.48
CA HIS A 132 -7.58 1.34 20.31
C HIS A 132 -7.53 0.32 19.16
N ALA A 133 -6.98 0.71 18.00
CA ALA A 133 -6.80 -0.20 16.87
C ALA A 133 -5.90 -1.40 17.23
N SER A 134 -4.88 -1.18 18.06
CA SER A 134 -3.97 -2.23 18.53
C SER A 134 -4.62 -3.15 19.56
N GLU A 135 -5.47 -2.63 20.45
CA GLU A 135 -6.27 -3.45 21.38
C GLU A 135 -7.24 -4.36 20.64
N GLN A 136 -7.89 -3.84 19.59
CA GLN A 136 -8.75 -4.66 18.71
C GLN A 136 -7.95 -5.78 18.03
N LEU A 137 -6.75 -5.49 17.51
CA LEU A 137 -5.89 -6.51 16.94
C LEU A 137 -5.46 -7.56 17.98
N LEU A 138 -5.14 -7.13 19.20
CA LEU A 138 -4.78 -8.04 20.28
C LEU A 138 -5.93 -9.00 20.61
N ALA A 139 -7.16 -8.50 20.72
CA ALA A 139 -8.34 -9.32 20.99
C ALA A 139 -8.60 -10.34 19.86
N LEU A 140 -8.43 -9.92 18.60
CA LEU A 140 -8.54 -10.82 17.44
C LEU A 140 -7.45 -11.89 17.44
N ALA A 141 -6.21 -11.53 17.81
CA ALA A 141 -5.10 -12.47 17.89
C ALA A 141 -5.31 -13.50 19.02
N GLN A 142 -5.73 -13.06 20.20
CA GLN A 142 -6.00 -13.95 21.35
C GLN A 142 -7.14 -14.93 21.08
N SER A 143 -8.17 -14.50 20.35
CA SER A 143 -9.27 -15.36 19.89
C SER A 143 -8.93 -16.20 18.66
N ARG A 144 -7.70 -16.09 18.13
CA ARG A 144 -7.24 -16.74 16.88
C ARG A 144 -8.13 -16.43 15.66
N ALA A 145 -8.78 -15.27 15.65
CA ALA A 145 -9.61 -14.79 14.54
C ALA A 145 -8.78 -14.23 13.37
N VAL A 146 -7.46 -14.14 13.50
CA VAL A 146 -6.54 -13.69 12.44
C VAL A 146 -5.45 -14.72 12.15
N PHE A 147 -4.93 -14.69 10.92
CA PHE A 147 -3.76 -15.48 10.54
C PHE A 147 -2.53 -15.08 11.35
N ARG A 148 -1.63 -16.04 11.60
CA ARG A 148 -0.37 -15.80 12.35
C ARG A 148 -0.61 -15.04 13.66
N ALA A 149 -1.61 -15.49 14.42
CA ALA A 149 -2.08 -14.86 15.65
C ALA A 149 -0.94 -14.56 16.65
N ASP A 150 0.05 -15.44 16.75
CA ASP A 150 1.21 -15.25 17.61
C ASP A 150 2.06 -14.02 17.23
N ILE A 151 2.24 -13.77 15.93
CA ILE A 151 2.92 -12.57 15.40
C ILE A 151 2.04 -11.35 15.62
N ALA A 152 0.76 -11.45 15.28
CA ALA A 152 -0.20 -10.37 15.41
C ALA A 152 -0.28 -9.85 16.86
N GLU A 153 -0.33 -10.75 17.83
CA GLU A 153 -0.31 -10.44 19.26
C GLU A 153 0.96 -9.70 19.67
N ARG A 154 2.14 -10.16 19.23
CA ARG A 154 3.42 -9.50 19.56
C ARG A 154 3.46 -8.06 19.03
N HIS A 155 3.05 -7.86 17.77
CA HIS A 155 2.97 -6.51 17.19
C HIS A 155 1.98 -5.62 17.93
N ALA A 156 0.78 -6.13 18.23
CA ALA A 156 -0.24 -5.38 18.96
C ALA A 156 0.26 -4.94 20.35
N ARG A 157 0.84 -5.85 21.13
CA ARG A 157 1.39 -5.53 22.46
C ARG A 157 2.52 -4.50 22.40
N ALA A 158 3.40 -4.60 21.41
CA ALA A 158 4.49 -3.64 21.23
C ALA A 158 3.95 -2.22 20.96
N ASN A 159 2.96 -2.08 20.07
CA ASN A 159 2.37 -0.77 19.80
C ASN A 159 1.55 -0.26 20.99
N ILE A 160 0.76 -1.10 21.67
CA ILE A 160 0.04 -0.72 22.91
C ILE A 160 1.00 -0.10 23.93
N ALA A 161 2.12 -0.77 24.21
CA ALA A 161 3.10 -0.28 25.17
C ALA A 161 3.73 1.06 24.74
N LYS A 162 3.95 1.26 23.43
CA LYS A 162 4.43 2.52 22.85
C LYS A 162 3.40 3.64 23.06
N GLN A 163 2.14 3.42 22.67
CA GLN A 163 1.09 4.45 22.74
C GLN A 163 0.75 4.82 24.19
N GLN A 164 0.72 3.85 25.11
CA GLN A 164 0.52 4.12 26.54
C GLN A 164 1.64 4.96 27.17
N ARG A 165 2.86 4.93 26.63
CA ARG A 165 3.95 5.82 27.06
C ARG A 165 3.77 7.22 26.48
N ALA A 166 3.34 7.33 25.23
CA ALA A 166 3.07 8.61 24.59
C ALA A 166 1.93 9.37 25.29
N LEU A 167 0.83 8.69 25.62
CA LEU A 167 -0.34 9.28 26.30
C LEU A 167 -0.11 9.71 27.76
N ARG A 168 1.00 9.29 28.38
CA ARG A 168 1.37 9.67 29.75
C ARG A 168 2.31 10.87 29.81
N ARG A 169 2.79 11.35 28.67
CA ARG A 169 3.64 12.55 28.56
C ARG A 169 2.78 13.76 28.26
#